data_AF-H1A9M3-F1
#
_entry.id   AF-H1A9M3-F1
#
_cell.length_a   1.000
_cell.length_b   1.000
_cell.length_c   1.000
_cell.angle_alpha   90.00
_cell.angle_beta   90.00
_cell.angle_gamma   90.00
#
_symmetry.space_group_name_H-M   'P 1'
#
loop_
_entity.id
_entity.type
_entity.pdbx_description
1 polymer ?
#
loop_
_entity_poly.entity_id
_entity_poly.type
_entity_poly.pdbx_seq_one_letter_code
_entity_poly.pdbx_strand_id
1 'polypeptide(L)'
;MTTSLKQKAIGLAAAQVLKFNNEYKGTWYDGYLLLLECMQQDREPEHCAIRDDVEFWSWHEVVQFIDKEAENIWKPMENELADTKQLIVHDAASGLDKFCGIDVERFGELDKACQTIVLNKAVVLAVDKVNRDEPESEQTKFHVRSYSGRFMYGRTCLGIDVPPGKDLSAVASCMGNLFKFLGTPRQDQMGKGTIYYWPNIEQCESHDVAL
;
A
#
# COMPACT_ATOMS: atom_id res chain seq x y z
N MET A 1 -13.99 10.24 -1.73
CA MET A 1 -13.12 10.54 -2.89
C MET A 1 -11.80 11.05 -2.35
N THR A 2 -10.75 10.24 -2.37
CA THR A 2 -9.41 10.66 -1.99
C THR A 2 -8.84 11.51 -3.13
N THR A 3 -8.81 12.83 -2.96
CA THR A 3 -8.09 13.75 -3.85
C THR A 3 -6.61 13.37 -3.83
N SER A 4 -6.01 13.17 -5.02
CA SER A 4 -4.62 12.73 -5.12
C SER A 4 -3.68 13.80 -4.55
N LEU A 5 -2.52 13.37 -4.03
CA LEU A 5 -1.48 14.27 -3.50
C LEU A 5 -1.12 15.37 -4.52
N LYS A 6 -1.04 14.99 -5.80
CA LYS A 6 -0.81 15.89 -6.93
C LYS A 6 -1.89 16.99 -7.04
N GLN A 7 -3.17 16.64 -6.91
CA GLN A 7 -4.26 17.62 -6.99
C GLN A 7 -4.17 18.66 -5.86
N LYS A 8 -3.85 18.21 -4.64
CA LYS A 8 -3.65 19.11 -3.50
C LYS A 8 -2.44 20.02 -3.71
N ALA A 9 -1.33 19.50 -4.21
CA ALA A 9 -0.13 20.27 -4.52
C ALA A 9 -0.39 21.34 -5.59
N ILE A 10 -1.10 20.98 -6.67
CA ILE A 10 -1.52 21.94 -7.71
C ILE A 10 -2.42 23.03 -7.11
N GLY A 11 -3.42 22.65 -6.32
CA GLY A 11 -4.30 23.63 -5.68
C GLY A 11 -3.56 24.59 -4.74
N LEU A 12 -2.59 24.09 -3.99
CA LEU A 12 -1.73 24.91 -3.12
C LEU A 12 -0.84 25.86 -3.92
N ALA A 13 -0.16 25.37 -4.96
CA ALA A 13 0.68 26.18 -5.83
C ALA A 13 -0.14 27.25 -6.56
N ALA A 14 -1.34 26.89 -7.06
CA ALA A 14 -2.27 27.84 -7.66
C ALA A 14 -2.68 28.94 -6.68
N ALA A 15 -3.00 28.59 -5.43
CA ALA A 15 -3.39 29.56 -4.41
C ALA A 15 -2.27 30.55 -4.02
N GLN A 16 -1.00 30.24 -4.30
CA GLN A 16 0.13 31.14 -4.03
C GLN A 16 0.18 32.31 -4.99
N VAL A 17 -0.16 32.10 -6.27
CA VAL A 17 0.00 33.10 -7.34
C VAL A 17 -1.33 33.59 -7.93
N LEU A 18 -2.43 32.90 -7.65
CA LEU A 18 -3.77 33.28 -8.09
C LEU A 18 -4.64 33.77 -6.93
N LYS A 19 -5.50 34.72 -7.26
CA LYS A 19 -6.59 35.24 -6.43
C LYS A 19 -7.90 34.79 -7.04
N PHE A 20 -8.44 33.70 -6.51
CA PHE A 20 -9.73 33.17 -6.92
C PHE A 20 -10.90 33.99 -6.35
N ASN A 21 -12.02 33.99 -7.06
CA ASN A 21 -13.29 34.47 -6.51
C ASN A 21 -13.77 33.57 -5.33
N ASN A 22 -14.84 33.97 -4.65
CA ASN A 22 -15.34 33.23 -3.48
C ASN A 22 -15.87 31.82 -3.81
N GLU A 23 -16.24 31.54 -5.06
CA GLU A 23 -16.79 30.25 -5.48
C GLU A 23 -15.73 29.14 -5.48
N TYR A 24 -14.47 29.49 -5.74
CA TYR A 24 -13.35 28.54 -5.77
C TYR A 24 -12.53 28.52 -4.47
N LYS A 25 -13.03 29.12 -3.40
CA LYS A 25 -12.33 29.14 -2.11
C LYS A 25 -12.32 27.74 -1.48
N GLY A 26 -11.12 27.14 -1.39
CA GLY A 26 -10.94 25.78 -0.88
C GLY A 26 -11.08 24.69 -1.95
N THR A 27 -11.39 25.07 -3.20
CA THR A 27 -11.44 24.21 -4.40
C THR A 27 -10.48 24.75 -5.47
N TRP A 28 -9.29 25.17 -5.04
CA TRP A 28 -8.30 25.85 -5.88
C TRP A 28 -7.81 25.01 -7.08
N TYR A 29 -7.81 23.67 -6.94
CA TYR A 29 -7.51 22.77 -8.06
C TYR A 29 -8.54 22.89 -9.19
N ASP A 30 -9.83 22.98 -8.84
CA ASP A 30 -10.91 23.11 -9.82
C ASP A 30 -10.85 24.48 -10.51
N GLY A 31 -10.52 25.53 -9.75
CA GLY A 31 -10.27 26.86 -10.30
C GLY A 31 -9.07 26.89 -11.26
N TYR A 32 -8.01 26.14 -10.96
CA TYR A 32 -6.86 25.98 -11.86
C TYR A 32 -7.23 25.23 -13.15
N LEU A 33 -8.04 24.17 -13.07
CA LEU A 33 -8.53 23.47 -14.26
C LEU A 33 -9.34 24.39 -15.17
N LEU A 34 -10.20 25.22 -14.60
CA LEU A 34 -10.98 26.19 -15.37
C LEU A 34 -10.08 27.26 -16.01
N LEU A 35 -8.99 27.67 -15.34
CA LEU A 35 -7.98 28.56 -15.93
C LEU A 35 -7.36 27.93 -17.19
N LEU A 36 -6.96 26.65 -17.11
CA LEU A 36 -6.41 25.94 -18.27
C LEU A 36 -7.42 25.85 -19.42
N GLU A 37 -8.70 25.62 -19.10
CA GLU A 37 -9.77 25.61 -20.10
C GLU A 37 -9.95 26.98 -20.77
N CYS A 38 -9.96 28.08 -19.99
CA CYS A 38 -10.02 29.44 -20.53
C CYS A 38 -8.85 29.71 -21.48
N MET A 39 -7.63 29.35 -21.08
CA MET A 39 -6.44 29.52 -21.92
C MET A 39 -6.47 28.70 -23.20
N GLN A 40 -6.97 27.45 -23.15
CA GLN A 40 -7.15 26.62 -24.35
C GLN A 40 -8.17 27.21 -25.34
N GLN A 41 -9.12 28.00 -24.83
CA GLN A 41 -10.18 28.64 -25.62
C GLN A 41 -9.83 30.08 -26.01
N ASP A 42 -8.61 30.56 -25.74
CA ASP A 42 -8.18 31.96 -25.91
C ASP A 42 -9.13 32.97 -25.22
N ARG A 43 -9.67 32.59 -24.05
CA ARG A 43 -10.54 33.44 -23.22
C ARG A 43 -9.81 33.93 -21.98
N GLU A 44 -10.14 35.15 -21.58
CA GLU A 44 -9.66 35.71 -20.33
C GLU A 44 -10.40 35.07 -19.14
N PRO A 45 -9.68 34.59 -18.10
CA PRO A 45 -10.30 33.91 -16.97
C PRO A 45 -10.94 34.92 -16.01
N GLU A 46 -12.27 34.94 -15.92
CA GLU A 46 -13.01 35.87 -15.03
C GLU A 46 -13.04 35.40 -13.56
N HIS A 47 -12.81 34.11 -13.32
CA HIS A 47 -12.92 33.49 -11.99
C HIS A 47 -11.66 33.62 -11.14
N CYS A 48 -10.55 34.08 -11.72
CA CYS A 48 -9.30 34.31 -11.01
C CYS A 48 -8.50 35.47 -11.60
N ALA A 49 -7.75 36.16 -10.74
CA ALA A 49 -6.75 37.13 -11.15
C ALA A 49 -5.35 36.69 -10.71
N ILE A 50 -4.33 37.12 -11.44
CA ILE A 50 -2.93 37.03 -10.98
C ILE A 50 -2.79 37.96 -9.77
N ARG A 51 -2.11 37.51 -8.72
CA ARG A 51 -1.89 38.34 -7.53
C ARG A 51 -0.87 39.45 -7.81
N ASP A 52 -1.04 40.57 -7.11
CA ASP A 52 -0.26 41.81 -7.26
C ASP A 52 1.27 41.60 -7.15
N ASP A 53 1.72 40.58 -6.39
CA ASP A 53 3.13 40.23 -6.23
C ASP A 53 3.78 39.63 -7.48
N VAL A 54 2.97 39.14 -8.43
CA VAL A 54 3.40 38.53 -9.69
C VAL A 54 2.58 39.02 -10.89
N GLU A 55 1.91 40.17 -10.77
CA GLU A 55 0.97 40.73 -11.76
C GLU A 55 1.56 40.92 -13.16
N PHE A 56 2.89 41.06 -13.27
CA PHE A 56 3.58 41.21 -14.55
C PHE A 56 3.74 39.91 -15.35
N TRP A 57 3.39 38.76 -14.76
CA TRP A 57 3.48 37.48 -15.43
C TRP A 57 2.33 37.28 -16.41
N SER A 58 2.62 36.66 -17.54
CA SER A 58 1.60 36.12 -18.43
C SER A 58 0.92 34.90 -17.81
N TRP A 59 -0.30 34.60 -18.25
CA TRP A 59 -1.00 33.38 -17.85
C TRP A 59 -0.19 32.09 -18.10
N HIS A 60 0.62 32.08 -19.16
CA HIS A 60 1.52 30.97 -19.46
C HIS A 60 2.64 30.83 -18.42
N GLU A 61 3.26 31.94 -18.00
CA GLU A 61 4.29 31.92 -16.95
C GLU A 61 3.70 31.49 -15.60
N VAL A 62 2.48 31.93 -15.28
CA VAL A 62 1.76 31.51 -14.09
C VAL A 62 1.50 30.01 -14.09
N VAL A 63 0.99 29.45 -15.18
CA VAL A 63 0.75 28.00 -15.31
C VAL A 63 2.05 27.21 -15.18
N GLN A 64 3.12 27.63 -15.87
CA GLN A 64 4.42 26.97 -15.77
C GLN A 64 4.98 26.99 -14.34
N PHE A 65 4.81 28.10 -13.61
CA PHE A 65 5.17 28.20 -12.21
C PHE A 65 4.35 27.25 -11.35
N ILE A 66 3.01 27.24 -11.50
CA ILE A 66 2.12 26.37 -10.72
C ILE A 66 2.48 24.90 -10.93
N ASP A 67 2.68 24.47 -12.17
CA ASP A 67 3.04 23.08 -12.47
C ASP A 67 4.40 22.71 -11.84
N LYS A 68 5.39 23.59 -11.96
CA LYS A 68 6.73 23.37 -11.39
C LYS A 68 6.71 23.33 -9.86
N GLU A 69 6.03 24.28 -9.22
CA GLU A 69 5.92 24.32 -7.76
C GLU A 69 5.09 23.17 -7.22
N ALA A 70 4.03 22.76 -7.93
CA ALA A 70 3.30 21.56 -7.58
C ALA A 70 4.24 20.35 -7.56
N GLU A 71 5.06 20.16 -8.60
CA GLU A 71 6.08 19.10 -8.63
C GLU A 71 7.07 19.16 -7.46
N ASN A 72 7.54 20.36 -7.10
CA ASN A 72 8.42 20.56 -5.94
C ASN A 72 7.74 20.16 -4.62
N ILE A 73 6.41 20.27 -4.53
CA ILE A 73 5.65 19.89 -3.33
C ILE A 73 5.38 18.37 -3.29
N TRP A 74 4.83 17.78 -4.36
CA TRP A 74 4.33 16.40 -4.30
C TRP A 74 5.40 15.33 -4.52
N LYS A 75 6.46 15.60 -5.32
CA LYS A 75 7.49 14.58 -5.61
C LYS A 75 8.28 14.17 -4.36
N PRO A 76 8.73 15.09 -3.47
CA PRO A 76 9.43 14.69 -2.25
C PRO A 76 8.54 13.83 -1.34
N MET A 77 7.27 14.21 -1.19
CA MET A 77 6.31 13.45 -0.38
C MET A 77 6.00 12.06 -0.96
N GLU A 78 5.95 11.92 -2.29
CA GLU A 78 5.80 10.61 -2.93
C GLU A 78 7.04 9.73 -2.69
N ASN A 79 8.24 10.30 -2.80
CA ASN A 79 9.49 9.59 -2.52
C ASN A 79 9.56 9.17 -1.05
N GLU A 80 9.27 10.05 -0.09
CA GLU A 80 9.24 9.70 1.33
C GLU A 80 8.21 8.60 1.64
N LEU A 81 7.05 8.63 0.99
CA LEU A 81 6.06 7.58 1.12
C LEU A 81 6.58 6.25 0.54
N ALA A 82 7.26 6.28 -0.61
CA ALA A 82 7.87 5.11 -1.22
C ALA A 82 9.00 4.53 -0.34
N ASP A 83 9.87 5.38 0.20
CA ASP A 83 10.94 5.00 1.11
C ASP A 83 10.39 4.39 2.41
N THR A 84 9.33 4.99 2.96
CA THR A 84 8.64 4.46 4.15
C THR A 84 8.04 3.07 3.86
N LYS A 85 7.41 2.89 2.69
CA LYS A 85 6.89 1.58 2.27
C LYS A 85 8.02 0.55 2.13
N GLN A 86 9.13 0.92 1.51
CA GLN A 86 10.30 0.04 1.37
C GLN A 86 10.91 -0.31 2.73
N LEU A 87 11.01 0.66 3.65
CA LEU A 87 11.45 0.42 5.03
C LEU A 87 10.54 -0.58 5.75
N ILE A 88 9.21 -0.46 5.63
CA ILE A 88 8.28 -1.43 6.23
C ILE A 88 8.47 -2.83 5.64
N VAL A 89 8.63 -2.94 4.32
CA VAL A 89 8.88 -4.23 3.65
C VAL A 89 10.25 -4.81 4.04
N HIS A 90 11.28 -3.98 4.19
CA HIS A 90 12.61 -4.38 4.61
C HIS A 90 12.66 -4.76 6.09
N ASP A 91 12.00 -4.02 6.97
CA ASP A 91 11.89 -4.37 8.39
C ASP A 91 11.14 -5.69 8.56
N ALA A 92 10.08 -5.91 7.78
CA ALA A 92 9.45 -7.22 7.64
C ALA A 92 10.41 -8.29 7.04
N ALA A 93 11.44 -7.94 6.30
CA ALA A 93 12.45 -8.93 5.87
C ALA A 93 13.43 -9.30 7.01
N SER A 94 13.63 -8.43 8.00
CA SER A 94 14.76 -8.50 8.93
C SER A 94 14.56 -9.30 10.23
N GLY A 95 13.37 -9.89 10.46
CA GLY A 95 13.16 -10.90 11.50
C GLY A 95 11.92 -10.69 12.41
N LEU A 96 11.47 -11.79 13.03
CA LEU A 96 10.22 -11.89 13.83
C LEU A 96 10.07 -10.90 14.98
N ASP A 97 11.16 -10.55 15.67
CA ASP A 97 11.08 -9.69 16.85
C ASP A 97 10.61 -8.27 16.52
N LYS A 98 10.71 -7.86 15.24
CA LYS A 98 10.15 -6.61 14.72
C LYS A 98 8.72 -6.75 14.16
N PHE A 99 8.27 -7.96 13.79
CA PHE A 99 6.91 -8.18 13.26
C PHE A 99 5.82 -7.98 14.30
N CYS A 100 6.09 -8.38 15.55
CA CYS A 100 5.20 -8.12 16.68
C CYS A 100 4.98 -6.63 16.95
N GLY A 101 5.83 -5.75 16.39
CA GLY A 101 5.76 -4.29 16.51
C GLY A 101 5.34 -3.57 15.22
N ILE A 102 4.96 -4.28 14.14
CA ILE A 102 4.38 -3.61 12.97
C ILE A 102 3.04 -3.01 13.39
N ASP A 103 2.97 -1.68 13.35
CA ASP A 103 1.75 -0.95 13.60
C ASP A 103 0.68 -1.35 12.56
N VAL A 104 -0.41 -1.93 13.06
CA VAL A 104 -1.57 -2.38 12.30
C VAL A 104 -2.14 -1.26 11.44
N GLU A 105 -2.07 -0.02 11.92
CA GLU A 105 -2.53 1.16 11.18
C GLU A 105 -1.65 1.39 9.94
N ARG A 106 -0.32 1.37 10.11
CA ARG A 106 0.64 1.56 9.01
C ARG A 106 0.62 0.42 7.99
N PHE A 107 0.35 -0.82 8.43
CA PHE A 107 0.14 -1.93 7.51
C PHE A 107 -1.13 -1.74 6.65
N GLY A 108 -2.21 -1.24 7.25
CA GLY A 108 -3.47 -0.98 6.56
C GLY A 108 -3.35 0.06 5.43
N GLU A 109 -2.39 0.99 5.53
CA GLU A 109 -2.10 2.02 4.53
C GLU A 109 -1.27 1.54 3.34
N LEU A 110 -0.66 0.36 3.44
CA LEU A 110 0.09 -0.24 2.34
C LEU A 110 -0.85 -0.62 1.18
N ASP A 111 -0.33 -0.57 -0.05
CA ASP A 111 -1.05 -1.14 -1.18
C ASP A 111 -1.08 -2.68 -1.10
N LYS A 112 -2.04 -3.28 -1.83
CA LYS A 112 -2.30 -4.73 -1.74
C LYS A 112 -1.10 -5.59 -2.10
N ALA A 113 -0.22 -5.13 -3.00
CA ALA A 113 0.97 -5.89 -3.39
C ALA A 113 1.97 -5.93 -2.23
N CYS A 114 2.27 -4.78 -1.62
CA CYS A 114 3.10 -4.72 -0.42
C CYS A 114 2.51 -5.52 0.76
N GLN A 115 1.19 -5.41 1.00
CA GLN A 115 0.53 -6.21 2.04
C GLN A 115 0.69 -7.71 1.82
N THR A 116 0.53 -8.17 0.57
CA THR A 116 0.69 -9.59 0.20
C THR A 116 2.10 -10.08 0.47
N ILE A 117 3.13 -9.32 0.11
CA ILE A 117 4.54 -9.66 0.37
C ILE A 117 4.80 -9.79 1.87
N VAL A 118 4.37 -8.79 2.65
CA VAL A 118 4.58 -8.77 4.11
C VAL A 118 3.85 -9.93 4.78
N LEU A 119 2.61 -10.24 4.38
CA LEU A 119 1.86 -11.37 4.94
C LEU A 119 2.49 -12.72 4.61
N ASN A 120 2.96 -12.93 3.37
CA ASN A 120 3.66 -14.15 2.98
C ASN A 120 4.92 -14.35 3.85
N LYS A 121 5.75 -13.32 3.99
CA LYS A 121 6.95 -13.37 4.82
C LYS A 121 6.64 -13.62 6.29
N ALA A 122 5.65 -12.92 6.84
CA ALA A 122 5.24 -13.08 8.23
C ALA A 122 4.80 -14.52 8.54
N VAL A 123 4.05 -15.15 7.61
CA VAL A 123 3.63 -16.54 7.74
C VAL A 123 4.81 -17.51 7.68
N VAL A 124 5.73 -17.34 6.73
CA VAL A 124 6.94 -18.18 6.62
C VAL A 124 7.76 -18.11 7.90
N LEU A 125 8.05 -16.91 8.38
CA LEU A 125 8.82 -16.72 9.60
C LEU A 125 8.09 -17.32 10.82
N ALA A 126 6.79 -17.06 10.97
CA ALA A 126 5.99 -17.62 12.06
C ALA A 126 6.01 -19.16 12.05
N VAL A 127 5.85 -19.79 10.90
CA VAL A 127 5.96 -21.25 10.75
C VAL A 127 7.36 -21.75 11.11
N ASP A 128 8.41 -21.09 10.64
CA ASP A 128 9.81 -21.46 10.95
C ASP A 128 10.11 -21.35 12.45
N LYS A 129 9.53 -20.36 13.13
CA LYS A 129 9.66 -20.19 14.58
C LYS A 129 8.93 -21.29 15.33
N VAL A 130 7.66 -21.55 15.00
CA VAL A 130 6.87 -22.64 15.63
C VAL A 130 7.60 -23.98 15.50
N ASN A 131 8.09 -24.29 14.30
CA ASN A 131 8.83 -25.52 14.04
C ASN A 131 10.20 -25.61 14.76
N ARG A 132 10.78 -24.46 15.14
CA ARG A 132 12.05 -24.39 15.89
C ARG A 132 11.83 -24.56 17.38
N ASP A 133 10.80 -23.91 17.91
CA ASP A 133 10.46 -23.92 19.34
C ASP A 133 9.88 -25.27 19.77
N GLU A 134 9.23 -26.00 18.85
CA GLU A 134 8.78 -27.38 19.03
C GLU A 134 9.54 -28.32 18.08
N PRO A 135 10.76 -28.79 18.46
CA PRO A 135 11.55 -29.69 17.62
C PRO A 135 10.87 -31.05 17.53
N GLU A 136 10.07 -31.19 16.49
CA GLU A 136 9.28 -32.37 16.21
C GLU A 136 9.76 -33.08 14.93
N SER A 137 9.30 -34.33 14.74
CA SER A 137 9.58 -35.08 13.51
C SER A 137 9.10 -34.31 12.26
N GLU A 138 9.72 -34.50 11.10
CA GLU A 138 9.28 -33.86 9.84
C GLU A 138 7.79 -34.08 9.53
N GLN A 139 7.19 -35.16 10.03
CA GLN A 139 5.77 -35.48 9.81
C GLN A 139 4.81 -34.64 10.66
N THR A 140 5.32 -33.87 11.60
CA THR A 140 4.52 -33.05 12.52
C THR A 140 4.95 -31.57 12.52
N LYS A 141 5.67 -31.15 11.47
CA LYS A 141 5.97 -29.75 11.19
C LYS A 141 4.86 -29.06 10.43
N PHE A 142 4.76 -27.75 10.62
CA PHE A 142 3.97 -26.87 9.77
C PHE A 142 4.73 -26.59 8.47
N HIS A 143 4.05 -26.53 7.33
CA HIS A 143 4.69 -26.18 6.06
C HIS A 143 3.91 -25.09 5.34
N VAL A 144 4.61 -24.03 4.93
CA VAL A 144 4.06 -23.02 4.02
C VAL A 144 4.18 -23.52 2.58
N ARG A 145 3.13 -23.33 1.77
CA ARG A 145 3.11 -23.80 0.39
C ARG A 145 2.21 -22.98 -0.51
N SER A 146 2.62 -22.91 -1.77
CA SER A 146 1.76 -22.52 -2.88
C SER A 146 0.63 -23.56 -3.04
N TYR A 147 -0.61 -23.16 -2.83
CA TYR A 147 -1.78 -24.04 -2.91
C TYR A 147 -2.81 -23.57 -3.93
N SER A 148 -3.26 -24.51 -4.78
CA SER A 148 -4.41 -24.31 -5.66
C SER A 148 -5.58 -25.15 -5.16
N GLY A 149 -6.44 -24.52 -4.37
CA GLY A 149 -7.65 -25.14 -3.83
C GLY A 149 -8.79 -25.22 -4.84
N ARG A 150 -9.94 -25.72 -4.37
CA ARG A 150 -11.15 -25.82 -5.19
C ARG A 150 -11.59 -24.44 -5.69
N PHE A 151 -12.03 -24.38 -6.95
CA PHE A 151 -12.50 -23.17 -7.63
C PHE A 151 -11.44 -22.07 -7.82
N MET A 152 -10.15 -22.40 -7.76
CA MET A 152 -9.08 -21.45 -8.03
C MET A 152 -8.70 -21.35 -9.52
N TYR A 153 -9.14 -22.30 -10.35
CA TYR A 153 -8.94 -22.31 -11.81
C TYR A 153 -7.47 -22.13 -12.23
N GLY A 154 -6.55 -22.82 -11.56
CA GLY A 154 -5.12 -22.76 -11.83
C GLY A 154 -4.37 -21.64 -11.09
N ARG A 155 -5.05 -20.75 -10.38
CA ARG A 155 -4.41 -19.78 -9.47
C ARG A 155 -3.88 -20.48 -8.22
N THR A 156 -2.79 -19.97 -7.69
CA THR A 156 -2.19 -20.41 -6.42
C THR A 156 -2.34 -19.34 -5.35
N CYS A 157 -2.31 -19.76 -4.10
CA CYS A 157 -2.47 -18.87 -2.96
C CYS A 157 -1.69 -19.33 -1.73
N LEU A 158 -1.66 -18.38 -0.79
CA LEU A 158 -1.46 -18.50 0.63
C LEU A 158 -1.80 -19.88 1.23
N GLY A 159 -0.89 -20.83 1.42
CA GLY A 159 -1.22 -22.13 2.05
C GLY A 159 -0.34 -22.52 3.24
N ILE A 160 -0.95 -23.10 4.29
CA ILE A 160 -0.25 -23.72 5.42
C ILE A 160 -0.78 -25.14 5.63
N ASP A 161 0.10 -26.13 5.48
CA ASP A 161 -0.16 -27.50 5.92
C ASP A 161 0.04 -27.58 7.43
N VAL A 162 -1.05 -27.93 8.14
CA VAL A 162 -1.10 -28.11 9.59
C VAL A 162 -1.13 -29.61 9.90
N PRO A 163 -0.20 -30.10 10.74
CA PRO A 163 -0.11 -31.51 11.07
C PRO A 163 -1.31 -31.99 11.91
N PRO A 164 -1.61 -33.30 11.92
CA PRO A 164 -2.72 -33.84 12.69
C PRO A 164 -2.62 -33.50 14.19
N GLY A 165 -3.73 -33.06 14.77
CA GLY A 165 -3.81 -32.72 16.20
C GLY A 165 -3.33 -31.31 16.55
N LYS A 166 -2.87 -30.52 15.57
CA LYS A 166 -2.55 -29.10 15.74
C LYS A 166 -3.55 -28.20 15.01
N ASP A 167 -3.49 -26.91 15.31
CA ASP A 167 -4.27 -25.86 14.66
C ASP A 167 -3.36 -24.66 14.31
N LEU A 168 -3.94 -23.59 13.77
CA LEU A 168 -3.21 -22.36 13.43
C LEU A 168 -2.86 -21.49 14.65
N SER A 169 -3.28 -21.83 15.87
CA SER A 169 -3.16 -20.95 17.04
C SER A 169 -1.69 -20.60 17.34
N ALA A 170 -0.77 -21.55 17.18
CA ALA A 170 0.66 -21.32 17.36
C ALA A 170 1.23 -20.31 16.34
N VAL A 171 0.84 -20.44 15.07
CA VAL A 171 1.24 -19.53 13.98
C VAL A 171 0.61 -18.15 14.20
N ALA A 172 -0.68 -18.10 14.55
CA ALA A 172 -1.39 -16.86 14.85
C ALA A 172 -0.76 -16.11 16.03
N SER A 173 -0.36 -16.83 17.08
CA SER A 173 0.34 -16.25 18.23
C SER A 173 1.69 -15.65 17.84
N CYS A 174 2.43 -16.28 16.92
CA CYS A 174 3.71 -15.75 16.43
C CYS A 174 3.54 -14.52 15.53
N MET A 175 2.47 -14.48 14.73
CA MET A 175 2.16 -13.34 13.86
C MET A 175 1.51 -12.15 14.59
N GLY A 176 0.90 -12.39 15.75
CA GLY A 176 0.20 -11.37 16.52
C GLY A 176 -0.96 -10.73 15.73
N ASN A 177 -1.04 -9.39 15.75
CA ASN A 177 -2.14 -8.67 15.13
C ASN A 177 -2.18 -8.77 13.59
N LEU A 178 -1.05 -9.08 12.94
CA LEU A 178 -1.00 -9.23 11.48
C LEU A 178 -1.85 -10.41 10.99
N PHE A 179 -2.07 -11.42 11.84
CA PHE A 179 -2.92 -12.57 11.51
C PHE A 179 -4.35 -12.14 11.11
N LYS A 180 -4.85 -11.02 11.66
CA LYS A 180 -6.18 -10.48 11.32
C LYS A 180 -6.30 -10.10 9.84
N PHE A 181 -5.21 -9.64 9.22
CA PHE A 181 -5.20 -9.24 7.81
C PHE A 181 -5.18 -10.43 6.85
N LEU A 182 -4.82 -11.63 7.31
CA LEU A 182 -5.02 -12.84 6.51
C LEU A 182 -6.52 -13.09 6.28
N GLY A 183 -7.37 -12.70 7.24
CA GLY A 183 -8.80 -13.00 7.22
C GLY A 183 -9.09 -14.48 7.49
N THR A 184 -10.31 -14.91 7.22
CA THR A 184 -10.75 -16.29 7.50
C THR A 184 -10.16 -17.27 6.49
N PRO A 185 -9.36 -18.26 6.92
CA PRO A 185 -8.85 -19.28 6.01
C PRO A 185 -9.96 -20.20 5.53
N ARG A 186 -9.79 -20.74 4.32
CA ARG A 186 -10.48 -21.95 3.89
C ARG A 186 -9.69 -23.17 4.33
N GLN A 187 -10.38 -24.29 4.47
CA GLN A 187 -9.79 -25.55 4.91
C GLN A 187 -9.99 -26.64 3.85
N ASP A 188 -8.98 -27.48 3.67
CA ASP A 188 -9.10 -28.76 2.96
C ASP A 188 -8.47 -29.88 3.80
N GLN A 189 -8.97 -31.11 3.66
CA GLN A 189 -8.43 -32.27 4.38
C GLN A 189 -7.84 -33.26 3.39
N MET A 190 -6.53 -33.52 3.49
CA MET A 190 -5.81 -34.41 2.57
C MET A 190 -5.39 -35.75 3.19
N GLY A 191 -6.03 -36.18 4.28
CA GLY A 191 -5.79 -37.48 4.92
C GLY A 191 -4.47 -37.63 5.69
N LYS A 192 -3.54 -36.67 5.59
CA LYS A 192 -2.27 -36.61 6.37
C LYS A 192 -2.12 -35.33 7.19
N GLY A 193 -3.19 -34.56 7.32
CA GLY A 193 -3.18 -33.24 7.91
C GLY A 193 -4.28 -32.38 7.33
N THR A 194 -4.32 -31.14 7.79
CA THR A 194 -5.29 -30.13 7.36
C THR A 194 -4.54 -29.01 6.67
N ILE A 195 -4.96 -28.62 5.46
CA ILE A 195 -4.44 -27.40 4.84
C ILE A 195 -5.39 -26.24 5.11
N TYR A 196 -4.82 -25.14 5.59
CA TYR A 196 -5.50 -23.85 5.67
C TYR A 196 -4.96 -22.94 4.58
N TYR A 197 -5.83 -22.28 3.83
CA TYR A 197 -5.42 -21.46 2.70
C TYR A 197 -6.28 -20.21 2.50
N TRP A 198 -5.69 -19.18 1.90
CA TRP A 198 -6.29 -17.86 1.70
C TRP A 198 -6.35 -17.47 0.23
N PRO A 199 -7.46 -17.73 -0.48
CA PRO A 199 -7.56 -17.53 -1.94
C PRO A 199 -7.29 -16.10 -2.43
N ASN A 200 -7.41 -15.11 -1.54
CA ASN A 200 -7.22 -13.69 -1.87
C ASN A 200 -5.77 -13.23 -1.66
N ILE A 201 -4.89 -14.10 -1.17
CA ILE A 201 -3.48 -13.82 -0.90
C ILE A 201 -2.69 -14.70 -1.84
N GLU A 202 -2.06 -14.09 -2.83
CA GLU A 202 -1.18 -14.81 -3.74
C GLU A 202 0.06 -15.32 -2.98
N GLN A 203 0.48 -16.55 -3.25
CA GLN A 203 1.71 -17.07 -2.66
C GLN A 203 2.89 -16.45 -3.41
N CYS A 204 3.72 -15.66 -2.73
CA CYS A 204 4.99 -15.20 -3.29
C CYS A 204 6.06 -16.26 -2.98
N GLU A 205 6.71 -16.81 -4.00
CA GLU A 205 7.86 -17.69 -3.76
C GLU A 205 9.03 -16.86 -3.20
N SER A 206 9.80 -17.46 -2.30
CA SER A 206 10.95 -16.82 -1.62
C SER A 206 12.04 -16.29 -2.56
N HIS A 207 11.98 -16.64 -3.85
CA HIS A 207 12.90 -16.18 -4.89
C HIS A 207 12.46 -14.88 -5.57
N ASP A 208 11.18 -14.47 -5.42
CA ASP A 208 10.65 -13.25 -6.04
C ASP A 208 10.82 -12.00 -5.17
N VAL A 209 11.46 -12.14 -4.01
CA VAL A 209 11.80 -11.01 -3.14
C VAL A 209 13.30 -10.73 -3.18
N ALA A 210 13.81 -10.56 -4.40
CA ALA A 210 14.99 -9.72 -4.60
C ALA A 210 14.55 -8.27 -4.37
N LEU A 211 14.81 -7.77 -3.16
CA LEU A 211 14.83 -6.34 -2.86
C LEU A 211 15.97 -5.68 -3.64
#